data_AF-A0AAE5LH57-F1
#
_entry.id   AF-A0AAE5LH57-F1
#
_cell.length_a   1.000
_cell.length_b   1.000
_cell.length_c   1.000
_cell.angle_alpha   90.00
_cell.angle_beta   90.00
_cell.angle_gamma   90.00
#
_symmetry.space_group_name_H-M   'P 1'
#
loop_
_entity.id
_entity.type
_entity.pdbx_description
1 polymer ?
#
loop_
_entity_poly.entity_id
_entity_poly.type
_entity_poly.pdbx_seq_one_letter_code
_entity_poly.pdbx_strand_id
1 'polypeptide(L)'
;MINDDRIIADLTELEAFLVAVESGVLGLSNAAGVVLATNNSDGRRFVAVLDDKHQLVLGRWVTEEVFQTGQDLVRNGPKRPH
;
A
#
# COMPACT_ATOMS: atom_id res chain seq x y z
N MET A 1 9.21 8.12 -8.17
CA MET A 1 10.27 7.23 -7.69
C MET A 1 9.80 6.68 -6.36
N ILE A 2 9.69 5.35 -6.23
CA ILE A 2 9.39 4.73 -4.93
C ILE A 2 10.66 4.89 -4.11
N ASN A 3 10.63 5.78 -3.12
CA ASN A 3 11.82 6.19 -2.34
C ASN A 3 12.16 5.21 -1.21
N ASP A 4 11.49 4.07 -1.15
CA ASP A 4 11.61 3.12 -0.06
C ASP A 4 11.97 1.74 -0.61
N ASP A 5 13.20 1.32 -0.34
CA ASP A 5 13.76 0.01 -0.74
C ASP A 5 13.09 -1.16 -0.01
N ARG A 6 12.23 -0.85 0.96
CA ARG A 6 11.67 -1.80 1.91
C ARG A 6 10.43 -2.45 1.29
N ILE A 7 10.65 -3.66 0.79
CA ILE A 7 9.64 -4.53 0.19
C ILE A 7 8.79 -5.13 1.30
N ILE A 8 7.48 -5.00 1.19
CA ILE A 8 6.50 -5.67 2.06
C ILE A 8 6.46 -7.14 1.64
N ALA A 9 6.99 -8.01 2.50
CA ALA A 9 7.09 -9.44 2.22
C ALA A 9 5.90 -10.24 2.75
N ASP A 10 5.19 -9.70 3.76
CA ASP A 10 4.11 -10.38 4.47
C ASP A 10 2.86 -9.50 4.65
N LEU A 11 1.72 -10.13 4.94
CA LEU A 11 0.45 -9.45 5.20
C LEU A 11 0.49 -8.51 6.42
N THR A 12 1.22 -8.88 7.46
CA THR A 12 1.36 -8.08 8.68
C THR A 12 2.03 -6.73 8.37
N GLU A 13 3.04 -6.73 7.49
CA GLU A 13 3.69 -5.50 7.06
C GLU A 13 2.77 -4.66 6.17
N LEU A 14 1.96 -5.30 5.31
CA LEU A 14 0.95 -4.61 4.51
C LEU A 14 -0.09 -3.93 5.40
N GLU A 15 -0.60 -4.64 6.41
CA GLU A 15 -1.58 -4.11 7.34
C GLU A 15 -0.99 -2.95 8.15
N ALA A 16 0.23 -3.10 8.69
CA ALA A 16 0.92 -2.03 9.39
C ALA A 16 1.12 -0.80 8.49
N PHE A 17 1.42 -1.00 7.21
CA PHE A 17 1.52 0.07 6.23
C PHE A 17 0.17 0.78 6.02
N LEU A 18 -0.91 0.03 5.82
CA LEU A 18 -2.26 0.58 5.67
C LEU A 18 -2.69 1.38 6.91
N VAL A 19 -2.43 0.86 8.11
CA VAL A 19 -2.71 1.54 9.38
C VAL A 19 -1.88 2.82 9.52
N ALA A 20 -0.60 2.80 9.12
CA ALA A 20 0.24 4.00 9.14
C ALA A 20 -0.24 5.08 8.16
N VAL A 21 -0.72 4.67 6.98
CA VAL A 21 -1.33 5.57 6.00
C VAL A 21 -2.62 6.18 6.55
N GLU A 22 -3.52 5.35 7.10
CA GLU A 22 -4.80 5.81 7.70
C GLU A 22 -4.57 6.71 8.92
N SER A 23 -3.60 6.37 9.77
CA SER A 23 -3.25 7.14 10.96
C SER A 23 -2.59 8.49 10.64
N GLY A 24 -2.22 8.75 9.37
CA GLY A 24 -1.54 9.98 8.97
C GLY A 24 -0.12 10.13 9.54
N VAL A 25 0.46 9.09 10.17
CA VAL A 25 1.80 9.13 10.78
C VAL A 25 2.90 9.33 9.74
N LEU A 26 2.59 8.99 8.48
CA LEU A 26 3.47 9.21 7.33
C LEU A 26 3.47 10.67 6.84
N GLY A 27 2.73 11.57 7.48
CA GLY A 27 2.60 12.97 7.07
C GLY A 27 1.80 13.15 5.78
N LEU A 28 1.03 12.13 5.39
CA LEU A 28 0.18 12.15 4.20
C LEU A 28 -1.15 12.82 4.56
N SER A 29 -1.26 14.13 4.33
CA SER A 29 -2.44 14.91 4.74
C SER A 29 -3.73 14.55 3.99
N ASN A 30 -3.63 13.90 2.83
CA ASN A 30 -4.74 13.68 1.91
C ASN A 30 -4.74 12.26 1.29
N ALA A 31 -4.22 11.26 2.00
CA ALA A 31 -4.31 9.88 1.52
C ALA A 31 -5.81 9.46 1.42
N ALA A 32 -6.36 9.46 0.21
CA ALA A 32 -7.76 9.17 -0.05
C ALA A 32 -8.01 7.69 -0.32
N GLY A 33 -6.97 6.94 -0.68
CA GLY A 33 -7.09 5.51 -0.89
C GLY A 33 -5.76 4.81 -1.05
N VAL A 34 -5.78 3.49 -0.89
CA VAL A 34 -4.64 2.62 -1.16
C VAL A 34 -5.07 1.58 -2.18
N VAL A 35 -4.20 1.31 -3.16
CA VAL A 35 -4.45 0.34 -4.24
C VAL A 35 -3.22 -0.51 -4.48
N LEU A 36 -3.42 -1.73 -4.95
CA LEU A 36 -2.33 -2.58 -5.44
C LEU A 36 -2.19 -2.37 -6.94
N ALA A 37 -0.98 -2.02 -7.37
CA ALA A 37 -0.65 -1.78 -8.76
C ALA A 37 0.55 -2.63 -9.19
N THR A 38 0.70 -2.79 -10.51
CA THR A 38 1.85 -3.46 -11.12
C THR A 38 2.62 -2.42 -11.91
N ASN A 39 3.92 -2.33 -11.73
CA ASN A 39 4.73 -1.39 -12.48
C ASN A 39 5.00 -1.97 -13.88
N ASN A 40 4.55 -1.27 -14.92
CA ASN A 40 4.77 -1.69 -16.31
C ASN A 40 6.24 -1.71 -16.72
N SER A 41 7.11 -0.96 -16.05
CA SER A 41 8.54 -0.91 -16.40
C SER A 41 9.33 -2.14 -15.94
N ASP A 42 8.94 -2.77 -14.84
CA ASP A 42 9.70 -3.88 -14.23
C ASP A 42 8.84 -5.13 -13.97
N GLY A 43 7.52 -5.03 -14.10
CA GLY A 43 6.57 -6.10 -13.77
C GLY A 43 6.36 -6.33 -12.28
N ARG A 44 7.11 -5.63 -11.41
CA ARG A 44 6.98 -5.74 -9.95
C ARG A 44 5.65 -5.21 -9.45
N ARG A 45 5.12 -5.89 -8.44
CA ARG A 45 3.91 -5.51 -7.71
C ARG A 45 4.27 -4.49 -6.64
N PHE A 46 3.42 -3.49 -6.48
CA PHE A 46 3.59 -2.48 -5.45
C PHE A 46 2.24 -2.01 -4.92
N VAL A 47 2.21 -1.60 -3.67
CA VAL A 47 1.09 -0.89 -3.08
C VAL A 47 1.29 0.60 -3.30
N ALA A 48 0.24 1.27 -3.75
CA ALA A 48 0.19 2.67 -4.14
C ALA A 48 -0.83 3.40 -3.27
N VAL A 49 -0.38 4.42 -2.57
CA VAL A 49 -1.23 5.35 -1.83
C VAL A 49 -1.57 6.52 -2.75
N LEU A 50 -2.86 6.76 -2.90
CA LEU A 50 -3.43 7.79 -3.75
C LEU A 50 -3.91 8.96 -2.89
N ASP A 51 -3.65 10.17 -3.39
CA ASP A 51 -4.27 11.41 -2.89
C ASP A 51 -5.74 11.50 -3.30
N ASP A 52 -6.49 12.47 -2.77
CA ASP A 52 -7.81 12.89 -3.24
C ASP A 52 -7.87 13.11 -4.77
N LYS A 53 -6.75 13.53 -5.37
CA LYS A 53 -6.61 13.68 -6.83
C LYS A 53 -6.30 12.40 -7.60
N HIS A 54 -6.37 11.22 -6.97
CA HIS A 54 -5.91 9.94 -7.52
C HIS A 54 -4.44 9.94 -7.98
N GLN A 55 -3.62 10.82 -7.41
CA GLN A 55 -2.19 10.87 -7.71
C GLN A 55 -1.42 9.98 -6.73
N LEU A 56 -0.47 9.19 -7.26
CA LEU A 56 0.43 8.39 -6.43
C LEU A 56 1.27 9.32 -5.54
N VAL A 57 1.05 9.26 -4.23
CA VAL A 57 1.81 10.04 -3.24
C VAL A 57 2.94 9.19 -2.67
N LEU A 58 2.63 7.94 -2.34
CA LEU A 58 3.58 6.99 -1.75
C LEU A 58 3.38 5.62 -2.39
N GLY A 59 4.48 4.95 -2.73
CA GLY A 59 4.45 3.57 -3.18
C GLY A 59 5.42 2.73 -2.39
N ARG A 60 5.10 1.45 -2.16
CA ARG A 60 5.97 0.45 -1.53
C ARG A 60 5.92 -0.83 -2.36
N TRP A 61 7.08 -1.42 -2.62
CA TRP A 61 7.14 -2.70 -3.31
C TRP A 61 6.52 -3.80 -2.45
N VAL A 62 5.85 -4.75 -3.09
CA VAL A 62 5.27 -5.90 -2.42
C VAL A 62 5.67 -7.18 -3.13
N THR A 63 5.74 -8.28 -2.40
CA THR A 63 5.91 -9.61 -2.99
C THR A 63 4.64 -10.05 -3.71
N GLU A 64 4.77 -11.03 -4.62
CA GLU A 64 3.61 -11.58 -5.31
C GLU A 64 2.62 -12.25 -4.34
N GLU A 65 3.12 -12.89 -3.28
CA GLU A 65 2.28 -13.49 -2.24
C GLU A 65 1.42 -12.44 -1.53
N VAL A 66 2.03 -11.32 -1.11
CA VAL A 66 1.31 -10.18 -0.53
C VAL A 66 0.35 -9.55 -1.53
N PHE A 67 0.74 -9.46 -2.80
CA PHE A 67 -0.16 -8.94 -3.82
C PHE A 67 -1.40 -9.82 -4.00
N GLN A 68 -1.28 -11.15 -3.88
CA GLN A 68 -2.43 -12.06 -4.01
C GLN A 68 -3.29 -12.07 -2.75
N THR A 69 -2.67 -12.22 -1.59
CA THR A 69 -3.35 -12.35 -0.31
C THR A 69 -3.85 -11.00 0.23
N GLY A 70 -3.15 -9.91 -0.10
CA GLY A 70 -3.43 -8.55 0.35
C GLY A 70 -4.52 -7.82 -0.43
N GLN A 71 -5.04 -8.39 -1.53
CA GLN A 71 -6.17 -7.77 -2.26
C GLN A 71 -7.39 -7.64 -1.36
N ASP A 72 -7.63 -8.63 -0.50
CA ASP A 72 -8.73 -8.60 0.45
C ASP A 72 -8.53 -7.50 1.49
N LEU A 73 -7.31 -7.36 2.03
CA LEU A 73 -6.93 -6.32 2.99
C LEU A 73 -7.04 -4.90 2.41
N VAL A 74 -6.61 -4.70 1.16
CA VAL A 74 -6.69 -3.39 0.52
C VAL A 74 -8.13 -3.05 0.12
N ARG A 75 -8.94 -4.05 -0.25
CA ARG A 75 -10.34 -3.87 -0.66
C ARG A 75 -11.30 -3.72 0.51
N ASN A 76 -11.14 -4.51 1.56
CA ASN A 76 -11.99 -4.50 2.75
C ASN A 76 -11.47 -3.56 3.84
N GLY A 77 -10.25 -3.03 3.68
CA GLY A 77 -9.53 -2.29 4.71
C GLY A 77 -8.80 -3.22 5.69
N PRO A 78 -7.84 -2.71 6.47
CA PRO A 78 -7.21 -3.48 7.54
C PRO A 78 -8.31 -4.03 8.45
N LYS A 79 -8.33 -5.35 8.66
CA LYS A 79 -9.31 -5.98 9.53
C LYS A 79 -9.09 -5.45 10.94
N ARG A 80 -9.82 -4.40 11.32
CA ARG A 80 -9.87 -3.94 12.71
C ARG A 80 -10.31 -5.14 13.54
N PRO A 81 -9.47 -5.69 14.43
CA PRO A 81 -9.98 -6.62 15.43
C PRO A 81 -10.90 -5.78 16.33
N HIS A 82 -12.20 -6.06 16.24
CA HIS A 82 -13.23 -5.49 17.09
C HIS A 82 -13.00 -5.89 18.54
#